data_AF-A0A7C0WH38-F1
#
_entry.id   AF-A0A7C0WH38-F1
#
_cell.length_a   1.000
_cell.length_b   1.000
_cell.length_c   1.000
_cell.angle_alpha   90.00
_cell.angle_beta   90.00
_cell.angle_gamma   90.00
#
_symmetry.space_group_name_H-M   'P 1'
#
loop_
_entity.id
_entity.type
_entity.pdbx_description
1 polymer ?
#
loop_
_entity_poly.entity_id
_entity_poly.type
_entity_poly.pdbx_seq_one_letter_code
_entity_poly.pdbx_strand_id
1 'polypeptide(L)'
;MSSSKAPSPIRIADYEAIEAALLRSARGRWFLSEFARQNRSADTRMLLEAITKLETTVMQPRKGAQSSHLRRDLMEMAEAISKTRSEIAAMHPKDVDESKFNTATEELDAIIEATEKATSEILTAAEEVQETAWLMRENGGSEEASDRLDALATDIYTACSFQDLTGQRTSKVVQTLRFLENRVLAMIDIWGLDDLDARDRSAEENRA
;
A
#
# COMPACT_ATOMS: atom_id res chain seq x y z
N MET A 1 58.62 44.66 3.19
CA MET A 1 57.84 43.50 3.66
C MET A 1 57.84 43.52 5.18
N SER A 2 56.69 43.72 5.82
CA SER A 2 56.55 43.48 7.26
C SER A 2 55.24 42.75 7.48
N SER A 3 55.38 41.46 7.75
CA SER A 3 54.31 40.49 7.89
C SER A 3 53.50 40.80 9.14
N SER A 4 52.23 41.22 8.98
CA SER A 4 51.28 41.30 10.10
C SER A 4 50.91 39.88 10.50
N LYS A 5 51.64 39.38 11.50
CA LYS A 5 51.39 38.09 12.15
C LYS A 5 50.07 38.24 12.91
N ALA A 6 49.07 37.43 12.57
CA ALA A 6 47.82 37.38 13.32
C ALA A 6 48.12 37.21 14.81
N PRO A 7 47.54 38.04 15.71
CA PRO A 7 47.82 37.96 17.13
C PRO A 7 47.40 36.58 17.66
N SER A 8 48.31 35.94 18.40
CA SER A 8 48.09 34.70 19.16
C SER A 8 46.81 34.80 20.02
N PRO A 9 46.13 33.68 20.33
CA PRO A 9 44.94 33.71 21.18
C PRO A 9 45.26 34.41 22.49
N ILE A 10 44.66 35.58 22.69
CA ILE A 10 44.87 36.46 23.85
C ILE A 10 44.52 35.63 25.09
N ARG A 11 45.45 35.50 26.05
CA ARG A 11 45.13 34.85 27.33
C ARG A 11 44.05 35.68 28.02
N ILE A 12 43.12 35.05 28.73
CA ILE A 12 41.99 35.74 29.39
C ILE A 12 42.47 36.94 30.22
N ALA A 13 43.59 36.81 30.93
CA ALA A 13 44.21 37.91 31.70
C ALA A 13 44.69 39.09 30.83
N ASP A 14 45.20 38.84 29.62
CA ASP A 14 45.64 39.89 28.69
C ASP A 14 44.42 40.64 28.12
N TYR A 15 43.30 39.94 27.91
CA TYR A 15 42.04 40.53 27.48
C TYR A 15 41.48 41.48 28.55
N GLU A 16 41.42 41.04 29.80
CA GLU A 16 40.93 41.85 30.93
C GLU A 16 41.79 43.11 31.14
N ALA A 17 43.12 43.00 31.00
CA ALA A 17 44.02 44.13 31.12
C ALA A 17 43.79 45.18 30.01
N ILE A 18 43.54 44.74 28.78
CA ILE A 18 43.23 45.61 27.64
C ILE A 18 41.84 46.25 27.82
N GLU A 19 40.84 45.48 28.26
CA GLU A 19 39.50 45.98 28.55
C GLU A 19 39.54 47.07 29.62
N ALA A 20 40.22 46.82 30.74
CA ALA A 20 40.41 47.80 31.81
C ALA A 20 41.11 49.07 31.30
N ALA A 21 42.10 48.94 30.42
CA ALA A 21 42.78 50.08 29.82
C ALA A 21 41.86 50.91 28.91
N LEU A 22 41.02 50.26 28.10
CA LEU A 22 40.06 50.93 27.20
C LEU A 22 38.95 51.64 27.99
N LEU A 23 38.43 51.02 29.05
CA LEU A 23 37.38 51.58 29.91
C LEU A 23 37.79 52.88 30.62
N ARG A 24 39.09 53.11 30.84
CA ARG A 24 39.60 54.36 31.42
C ARG A 24 39.39 55.58 30.53
N SER A 25 39.24 55.40 29.22
CA SER A 25 39.03 56.50 28.27
C SER A 25 37.58 56.58 27.80
N ALA A 26 37.07 57.79 27.57
CA ALA A 26 35.72 57.98 27.01
C ALA A 26 35.58 57.34 25.61
N ARG A 27 36.64 57.41 24.80
CA ARG A 27 36.68 56.83 23.46
C ARG A 27 36.68 55.29 23.48
N GLY A 28 37.38 54.68 24.43
CA GLY A 28 37.40 53.22 24.59
C GLY A 28 36.06 52.65 25.08
N ARG A 29 35.37 53.34 25.99
CA ARG A 29 34.00 52.97 26.39
C ARG A 29 33.02 53.02 25.22
N TRP A 30 33.08 54.07 24.41
CA TRP A 30 32.26 54.19 23.20
C TRP A 30 32.56 53.04 22.21
N PHE A 31 33.84 52.77 21.93
CA PHE A 31 34.25 51.68 21.05
C PHE A 31 33.74 50.32 21.52
N LEU A 32 33.87 49.99 22.82
CA LEU A 32 33.38 48.74 23.37
C LEU A 32 31.85 48.63 23.29
N SER A 33 31.13 49.72 23.54
CA SER A 33 29.66 49.74 23.43
C SER A 33 29.19 49.51 22.00
N GLU A 34 29.89 50.10 21.02
CA GLU A 34 29.58 49.98 19.60
C GLU A 34 29.99 48.61 19.04
N PHE A 35 31.16 48.10 19.47
CA PHE A 35 31.63 46.75 19.14
C PHE A 35 30.67 45.67 19.67
N ALA A 36 30.23 45.78 20.93
CA ALA A 36 29.23 44.87 21.51
C ALA A 36 27.86 44.96 20.81
N ARG A 37 27.47 46.16 20.33
CA ARG A 37 26.25 46.35 19.53
C ARG A 37 26.34 45.63 18.18
N GLN A 38 27.47 45.77 17.48
CA GLN A 38 27.69 45.13 16.18
C GLN A 38 27.84 43.60 16.31
N ASN A 39 28.60 43.10 17.29
CA ASN A 39 28.78 41.66 17.47
C ASN A 39 27.50 40.94 17.86
N ARG A 40 26.64 41.53 18.71
CA ARG A 40 25.31 40.94 19.02
C ARG A 40 24.46 40.70 17.77
N SER A 41 24.55 41.60 16.78
CA SER A 41 23.82 41.43 15.52
C SER A 41 24.39 40.31 14.65
N ALA A 42 25.70 40.10 14.69
CA ALA A 42 26.38 39.02 13.99
C ALA A 42 26.08 37.66 14.65
N ASP A 43 26.16 37.58 15.98
CA ASP A 43 25.85 36.37 16.76
C ASP A 43 24.38 35.96 16.57
N THR A 44 23.46 36.93 16.59
CA THR A 44 22.04 36.68 16.33
C THR A 44 21.83 36.14 14.92
N ARG A 45 22.54 36.67 13.92
CA ARG A 45 22.46 36.19 12.53
C ARG A 45 22.99 34.77 12.40
N MET A 46 24.14 34.47 13.02
CA MET A 46 24.72 33.12 13.03
C MET A 46 23.78 32.10 13.70
N LEU A 47 23.12 32.48 14.79
CA LEU A 47 22.13 31.63 15.45
C LEU A 47 20.90 31.40 14.57
N LEU A 48 20.38 32.44 13.91
CA LEU A 48 19.26 32.30 12.97
C LEU A 48 19.63 31.40 11.80
N GLU A 49 20.82 31.56 11.21
CA GLU A 49 21.32 30.68 10.14
C GLU A 49 21.45 29.22 10.61
N ALA A 50 21.96 29.00 11.83
CA ALA A 50 22.05 27.67 12.42
C ALA A 50 20.66 27.06 12.69
N ILE A 51 19.70 27.86 13.16
CA ILE A 51 18.30 27.44 13.37
C ILE A 51 17.65 27.08 12.02
N THR A 52 17.80 27.91 10.99
CA THR A 52 17.28 27.61 9.64
C THR A 52 17.93 26.36 9.04
N LYS A 53 19.22 26.12 9.29
CA LYS A 53 19.91 24.89 8.86
C LYS A 53 19.42 23.65 9.63
N LEU A 54 19.11 23.78 10.91
CA LEU A 54 18.52 22.70 11.70
C LEU A 54 17.09 22.43 11.29
N GLU A 55 16.28 23.47 11.08
CA GLU A 55 14.91 23.37 10.56
C GLU A 55 14.89 22.63 9.23
N THR A 56 15.74 23.04 8.28
CA THR A 56 15.87 22.34 6.99
C THR A 56 16.33 20.88 7.16
N THR A 57 17.29 20.58 8.04
CA THR A 57 17.77 19.20 8.25
C THR A 57 16.75 18.30 8.95
N VAL A 58 15.97 18.85 9.89
CA VAL A 58 14.93 18.12 10.64
C VAL A 58 13.66 17.94 9.80
N MET A 59 13.35 18.90 8.92
CA MET A 59 12.21 18.85 8.00
C MET A 59 12.52 18.12 6.68
N GLN A 60 13.78 17.95 6.30
CA GLN A 60 14.21 17.11 5.18
C GLN A 60 13.98 15.61 5.47
N PRO A 61 13.62 14.81 4.45
CA PRO A 61 12.45 13.96 4.59
C PRO A 61 12.81 12.54 5.07
N ARG A 62 12.81 12.31 6.39
CA ARG A 62 12.55 10.96 6.94
C ARG A 62 11.22 10.38 6.43
N LYS A 63 10.28 11.24 6.03
CA LYS A 63 9.02 10.87 5.37
C LYS A 63 9.21 10.34 3.94
N GLY A 64 10.22 10.81 3.20
CA GLY A 64 10.38 10.56 1.76
C GLY A 64 10.88 9.15 1.43
N ALA A 65 11.88 8.66 2.16
CA ALA A 65 12.40 7.31 1.98
C ALA A 65 11.42 6.22 2.47
N GLN A 66 10.70 6.48 3.56
CA GLN A 66 9.67 5.56 4.05
C GLN A 66 8.42 5.58 3.14
N SER A 67 8.04 6.75 2.61
CA SER A 67 6.97 6.85 1.62
C SER A 67 7.35 6.19 0.29
N SER A 68 8.62 6.22 -0.14
CA SER A 68 9.05 5.59 -1.39
C SER A 68 9.03 4.05 -1.33
N HIS A 69 9.41 3.47 -0.18
CA HIS A 69 9.29 2.01 0.00
C HIS A 69 7.82 1.58 0.01
N LEU A 70 6.99 2.24 0.81
CA LEU A 70 5.56 1.93 0.87
C LEU A 70 4.85 2.15 -0.48
N ARG A 71 5.26 3.17 -1.24
CA ARG A 71 4.81 3.42 -2.61
C ARG A 71 5.12 2.25 -3.54
N ARG A 72 6.37 1.77 -3.52
CA ARG A 72 6.79 0.62 -4.34
C ARG A 72 6.00 -0.63 -3.98
N ASP A 73 5.85 -0.90 -2.68
CA ASP A 73 5.12 -2.07 -2.19
C ASP A 73 3.63 -2.03 -2.61
N LEU A 74 2.97 -0.86 -2.60
CA LEU A 74 1.60 -0.72 -3.12
C LEU A 74 1.51 -0.97 -4.64
N MET A 75 2.49 -0.52 -5.40
CA MET A 75 2.53 -0.74 -6.86
C MET A 75 2.73 -2.22 -7.19
N GLU A 76 3.64 -2.90 -6.48
CA GLU A 76 3.85 -4.34 -6.58
C GLU A 76 2.57 -5.12 -6.21
N MET A 77 1.86 -4.69 -5.16
CA MET A 77 0.56 -5.28 -4.80
C MET A 77 -0.49 -5.08 -5.89
N ALA A 78 -0.60 -3.88 -6.47
CA ALA A 78 -1.57 -3.60 -7.53
C ALA A 78 -1.27 -4.43 -8.80
N GLU A 79 0.00 -4.57 -9.17
CA GLU A 79 0.42 -5.40 -10.29
C GLU A 79 0.12 -6.88 -10.05
N ALA A 80 0.42 -7.40 -8.86
CA ALA A 80 0.10 -8.77 -8.48
C ALA A 80 -1.41 -9.05 -8.50
N ILE A 81 -2.23 -8.12 -8.01
CA ILE A 81 -3.70 -8.22 -8.06
C ILE A 81 -4.17 -8.25 -9.52
N SER A 82 -3.68 -7.35 -10.38
CA SER A 82 -4.02 -7.29 -11.80
C SER A 82 -3.68 -8.58 -12.53
N LYS A 83 -2.47 -9.12 -12.31
CA LYS A 83 -2.03 -10.39 -12.90
C LYS A 83 -2.92 -11.56 -12.48
N THR A 84 -3.22 -11.66 -11.19
CA THR A 84 -4.11 -12.71 -10.65
C THR A 84 -5.49 -12.63 -11.30
N ARG A 85 -6.02 -11.42 -11.52
CA ARG A 85 -7.28 -11.20 -12.22
C ARG A 85 -7.24 -11.71 -13.66
N SER A 86 -6.16 -11.44 -14.39
CA SER A 86 -6.00 -11.93 -15.76
C SER A 86 -5.92 -13.45 -15.83
N GLU A 87 -5.26 -14.09 -14.86
CA GLU A 87 -5.17 -15.56 -14.79
C GLU A 87 -6.55 -16.17 -14.52
N ILE A 88 -7.35 -15.56 -13.63
CA ILE A 88 -8.71 -16.00 -13.32
C ILE A 88 -9.64 -15.86 -14.53
N ALA A 89 -9.61 -14.72 -15.23
CA ALA A 89 -10.41 -14.53 -16.44
C ALA A 89 -10.07 -15.57 -17.52
N ALA A 90 -8.82 -16.04 -17.59
CA ALA A 90 -8.40 -17.08 -18.53
C ALA A 90 -8.91 -18.50 -18.19
N MET A 91 -9.44 -18.75 -16.99
CA MET A 91 -9.99 -20.05 -16.60
C MET A 91 -11.42 -20.31 -17.11
N HIS A 92 -12.09 -19.30 -17.68
CA HIS A 92 -13.47 -19.43 -18.16
C HIS A 92 -13.55 -20.14 -19.54
N PRO A 93 -14.48 -21.09 -19.75
CA PRO A 93 -14.77 -21.66 -21.08
C PRO A 93 -15.33 -20.59 -22.02
N LYS A 94 -14.87 -20.51 -23.27
CA LYS A 94 -15.16 -19.42 -24.22
C LYS A 94 -16.64 -19.22 -24.66
N ASP A 95 -17.60 -19.85 -24.01
CA ASP A 95 -19.00 -19.95 -24.49
C ASP A 95 -19.99 -18.97 -23.83
N VAL A 96 -19.54 -18.03 -23.00
CA VAL A 96 -20.42 -16.98 -22.41
C VAL A 96 -19.93 -15.59 -22.83
N ASP A 97 -20.68 -15.00 -23.78
CA ASP A 97 -20.75 -13.58 -24.16
C ASP A 97 -19.59 -12.68 -23.66
N GLU A 98 -18.56 -12.52 -24.52
CA GLU A 98 -17.36 -11.68 -24.32
C GLU A 98 -17.67 -10.19 -23.99
N SER A 99 -18.93 -9.76 -24.08
CA SER A 99 -19.31 -8.34 -23.90
C SER A 99 -19.67 -7.92 -22.47
N LYS A 100 -19.73 -8.84 -21.49
CA LYS A 100 -20.29 -8.54 -20.14
C LYS A 100 -19.30 -8.40 -19.00
N PHE A 101 -18.02 -8.69 -19.20
CA PHE A 101 -17.06 -8.74 -18.11
C PHE A 101 -15.97 -7.68 -18.29
N ASN A 102 -16.18 -6.51 -17.70
CA ASN A 102 -15.19 -5.42 -17.78
C ASN A 102 -14.22 -5.41 -16.59
N THR A 103 -14.48 -6.24 -15.58
CA THR A 103 -13.60 -6.35 -14.40
C THR A 103 -13.49 -7.82 -14.01
N ALA A 104 -12.29 -8.39 -13.82
CA ALA A 104 -12.19 -9.80 -13.37
C ALA A 104 -12.71 -10.05 -11.95
N THR A 105 -13.05 -8.98 -11.27
CA THR A 105 -13.90 -8.99 -10.10
C THR A 105 -15.28 -9.58 -10.42
N GLU A 106 -15.93 -9.13 -11.49
CA GLU A 106 -17.21 -9.64 -12.00
C GLU A 106 -17.08 -11.10 -12.46
N GLU A 107 -15.93 -11.46 -13.05
CA GLU A 107 -15.61 -12.85 -13.43
C GLU A 107 -15.60 -13.80 -12.23
N LEU A 108 -15.02 -13.37 -11.10
CA LEU A 108 -15.01 -14.16 -9.86
C LEU A 108 -16.42 -14.39 -9.30
N ASP A 109 -17.31 -13.38 -9.38
CA ASP A 109 -18.70 -13.55 -8.97
C ASP A 109 -19.43 -14.51 -9.92
N ALA A 110 -19.19 -14.40 -11.23
CA ALA A 110 -19.77 -15.31 -12.21
C ALA A 110 -19.31 -16.77 -12.00
N ILE A 111 -18.06 -17.00 -11.62
CA ILE A 111 -17.57 -18.34 -11.27
C ILE A 111 -18.31 -18.88 -10.04
N ILE A 112 -18.52 -18.06 -9.00
CA ILE A 112 -19.26 -18.46 -7.80
C ILE A 112 -20.72 -18.80 -8.18
N GLU A 113 -21.39 -17.93 -8.94
CA GLU A 113 -22.77 -18.14 -9.39
C GLU A 113 -22.91 -19.39 -10.27
N ALA A 114 -22.01 -19.59 -11.23
CA ALA A 114 -21.99 -20.79 -12.06
C ALA A 114 -21.76 -22.07 -11.24
N THR A 115 -20.92 -21.98 -10.21
CA THR A 115 -20.63 -23.09 -9.30
C THR A 115 -21.83 -23.41 -8.41
N GLU A 116 -22.53 -22.40 -7.87
CA GLU A 116 -23.76 -22.58 -7.10
C GLU A 116 -24.89 -23.17 -7.96
N LYS A 117 -25.02 -22.70 -9.21
CA LYS A 117 -25.99 -23.25 -10.17
C LYS A 117 -25.71 -24.72 -10.47
N ALA A 118 -24.46 -25.07 -10.75
CA ALA A 118 -24.06 -26.47 -10.99
C ALA A 118 -24.38 -27.36 -9.77
N THR A 119 -24.20 -26.87 -8.54
CA THR A 119 -24.61 -27.59 -7.33
C THR A 119 -26.10 -27.84 -7.29
N SER A 120 -26.90 -26.82 -7.59
CA SER A 120 -28.35 -26.95 -7.63
C SER A 120 -28.78 -28.00 -8.64
N GLU A 121 -28.17 -28.02 -9.82
CA GLU A 121 -28.45 -29.03 -10.86
C GLU A 121 -28.06 -30.45 -10.41
N ILE A 122 -26.92 -30.60 -9.71
CA ILE A 122 -26.49 -31.89 -9.14
C ILE A 122 -27.46 -32.37 -8.05
N LEU A 123 -27.92 -31.47 -7.18
CA LEU A 123 -28.89 -31.79 -6.13
C LEU A 123 -30.22 -32.25 -6.72
N THR A 124 -30.73 -31.54 -7.73
CA THR A 124 -31.96 -31.94 -8.44
C THR A 124 -31.80 -33.29 -9.13
N ALA A 125 -30.65 -33.55 -9.77
CA ALA A 125 -30.39 -34.87 -10.36
C ALA A 125 -30.35 -36.00 -9.31
N ALA A 126 -29.84 -35.73 -8.10
CA ALA A 126 -29.88 -36.68 -7.00
C ALA A 126 -31.32 -36.96 -6.51
N GLU A 127 -32.17 -35.93 -6.47
CA GLU A 127 -33.60 -36.08 -6.16
C GLU A 127 -34.32 -36.96 -7.19
N GLU A 128 -34.09 -36.71 -8.49
CA GLU A 128 -34.65 -37.52 -9.58
C GLU A 128 -34.18 -38.99 -9.53
N VAL A 129 -32.92 -39.23 -9.14
CA VAL A 129 -32.39 -40.58 -8.93
C VAL A 129 -33.15 -41.31 -7.82
N GLN A 130 -33.44 -40.65 -6.70
CA GLN A 130 -34.22 -41.26 -5.60
C GLN A 130 -35.66 -41.51 -6.00
N GLU A 131 -36.30 -40.58 -6.70
CA GLU A 131 -37.66 -40.78 -7.20
C GLU A 131 -37.72 -41.98 -8.15
N THR A 132 -36.74 -42.10 -9.05
CA THR A 132 -36.62 -43.24 -9.97
C THR A 132 -36.37 -44.55 -9.21
N ALA A 133 -35.52 -44.54 -8.18
CA ALA A 133 -35.28 -45.71 -7.33
C ALA A 133 -36.55 -46.15 -6.58
N TRP A 134 -37.32 -45.19 -6.06
CA TRP A 134 -38.60 -45.46 -5.41
C TRP A 134 -39.62 -46.06 -6.38
N LEU A 135 -39.78 -45.49 -7.57
CA LEU A 135 -40.65 -46.03 -8.62
C LEU A 135 -40.23 -47.43 -9.07
N MET A 136 -38.92 -47.68 -9.18
CA MET A 136 -38.39 -49.00 -9.51
C MET A 136 -38.79 -50.04 -8.44
N ARG A 137 -38.70 -49.67 -7.16
CA ARG A 137 -39.09 -50.52 -6.03
C ARG A 137 -40.59 -50.84 -6.06
N GLU A 138 -41.44 -49.84 -6.28
CA GLU A 138 -42.90 -49.99 -6.30
C GLU A 138 -43.37 -50.88 -7.46
N ASN A 139 -42.66 -50.85 -8.60
CA ASN A 139 -42.94 -51.69 -9.76
C ASN A 139 -42.35 -53.11 -9.66
N GLY A 140 -41.89 -53.54 -8.48
CA GLY A 140 -41.34 -54.89 -8.24
C GLY A 140 -39.88 -55.06 -8.67
N GLY A 141 -39.12 -53.97 -8.78
CA GLY A 141 -37.69 -53.99 -9.05
C GLY A 141 -36.85 -54.46 -7.86
N SER A 142 -35.53 -54.49 -8.03
CA SER A 142 -34.60 -54.93 -6.99
C SER A 142 -34.58 -53.96 -5.80
N GLU A 143 -34.91 -54.48 -4.62
CA GLU A 143 -34.87 -53.73 -3.35
C GLU A 143 -33.44 -53.28 -3.01
N GLU A 144 -32.46 -54.19 -3.14
CA GLU A 144 -31.04 -53.91 -2.91
C GLU A 144 -30.50 -52.83 -3.83
N ALA A 145 -30.88 -52.85 -5.12
CA ALA A 145 -30.48 -51.81 -6.06
C ALA A 145 -31.10 -50.45 -5.71
N SER A 146 -32.37 -50.45 -5.25
CA SER A 146 -33.07 -49.23 -4.84
C SER A 146 -32.43 -48.61 -3.59
N ASP A 147 -32.15 -49.43 -2.56
CA ASP A 147 -31.45 -48.99 -1.34
C ASP A 147 -30.05 -48.43 -1.67
N ARG A 148 -29.37 -49.04 -2.65
CA ARG A 148 -28.06 -48.56 -3.08
C ARG A 148 -28.13 -47.19 -3.75
N LEU A 149 -29.14 -46.94 -4.57
CA LEU A 149 -29.37 -45.63 -5.20
C LEU A 149 -29.71 -44.56 -4.16
N ASP A 150 -30.54 -44.88 -3.17
CA ASP A 150 -30.88 -43.98 -2.06
C ASP A 150 -29.64 -43.60 -1.23
N ALA A 151 -28.77 -44.57 -0.94
CA ALA A 151 -27.51 -44.31 -0.25
C ALA A 151 -26.59 -43.39 -1.06
N LEU A 152 -26.47 -43.62 -2.37
CA LEU A 152 -25.65 -42.78 -3.25
C LEU A 152 -26.18 -41.34 -3.36
N ALA A 153 -27.49 -41.15 -3.44
CA ALA A 153 -28.09 -39.81 -3.43
C ALA A 153 -27.85 -39.10 -2.08
N THR A 154 -27.92 -39.83 -0.97
CA THR A 154 -27.59 -39.30 0.36
C THR A 154 -26.13 -38.85 0.46
N ASP A 155 -25.21 -39.63 -0.11
CA ASP A 155 -23.78 -39.26 -0.20
C ASP A 155 -23.59 -37.98 -1.04
N ILE A 156 -24.34 -37.83 -2.14
CA ILE A 156 -24.32 -36.60 -2.97
C ILE A 156 -24.80 -35.39 -2.17
N TYR A 157 -25.93 -35.48 -1.46
CA TYR A 157 -26.42 -34.37 -0.62
C TYR A 157 -25.38 -33.94 0.41
N THR A 158 -24.74 -34.92 1.05
CA THR A 158 -23.71 -34.67 2.06
C THR A 158 -22.48 -33.99 1.44
N ALA A 159 -22.04 -34.44 0.27
CA ALA A 159 -20.91 -33.84 -0.45
C ALA A 159 -21.21 -32.39 -0.89
N CYS A 160 -22.40 -32.15 -1.45
CA CYS A 160 -22.85 -30.82 -1.89
C CYS A 160 -23.06 -29.87 -0.71
N SER A 161 -23.48 -30.35 0.46
CA SER A 161 -23.57 -29.54 1.69
C SER A 161 -22.22 -28.92 2.09
N PHE A 162 -21.12 -29.66 1.97
CA PHE A 162 -19.78 -29.11 2.21
C PHE A 162 -19.35 -28.11 1.13
N GLN A 163 -19.85 -28.28 -0.09
CA GLN A 163 -19.57 -27.37 -1.18
C GLN A 163 -20.23 -25.99 -0.96
N ASP A 164 -21.46 -25.94 -0.44
CA ASP A 164 -22.14 -24.67 -0.09
C ASP A 164 -21.30 -23.83 0.88
N LEU A 165 -20.77 -24.46 1.95
CA LEU A 165 -19.88 -23.78 2.89
C LEU A 165 -18.59 -23.29 2.21
N THR A 166 -18.09 -24.02 1.21
CA THR A 166 -16.91 -23.63 0.44
C THR A 166 -17.21 -22.44 -0.48
N GLY A 167 -18.36 -22.44 -1.16
CA GLY A 167 -18.84 -21.33 -1.98
C GLY A 167 -18.96 -20.03 -1.20
N GLN A 168 -19.60 -20.08 -0.03
CA GLN A 168 -19.74 -18.93 0.87
C GLN A 168 -18.38 -18.40 1.36
N ARG A 169 -17.43 -19.29 1.68
CA ARG A 169 -16.07 -18.89 2.09
C ARG A 169 -15.33 -18.22 0.95
N THR A 170 -15.39 -18.78 -0.25
CA THR A 170 -14.78 -18.18 -1.45
C THR A 170 -15.36 -16.81 -1.74
N SER A 171 -16.69 -16.65 -1.68
CA SER A 171 -17.34 -15.34 -1.83
C SER A 171 -16.80 -14.29 -0.84
N LYS A 172 -16.64 -14.65 0.44
CA LYS A 172 -16.03 -13.76 1.45
C LYS A 172 -14.57 -13.40 1.15
N VAL A 173 -13.79 -14.36 0.65
CA VAL A 173 -12.40 -14.10 0.23
C VAL A 173 -12.37 -13.11 -0.93
N VAL A 174 -13.20 -13.32 -1.94
CA VAL A 174 -13.32 -12.42 -3.10
C VAL A 174 -13.72 -11.00 -2.65
N GLN A 175 -14.72 -10.86 -1.78
CA GLN A 175 -15.12 -9.56 -1.23
C GLN A 175 -13.97 -8.86 -0.48
N THR A 176 -13.17 -9.63 0.26
CA THR A 176 -12.01 -9.09 0.98
C THR A 176 -10.92 -8.61 0.02
N LEU A 177 -10.64 -9.37 -1.04
CA LEU A 177 -9.69 -8.98 -2.07
C LEU A 177 -10.12 -7.68 -2.77
N ARG A 178 -11.42 -7.52 -3.09
CA ARG A 178 -11.98 -6.27 -3.64
C ARG A 178 -11.77 -5.09 -2.71
N PHE A 179 -12.01 -5.28 -1.41
CA PHE A 179 -11.82 -4.24 -0.42
C PHE A 179 -10.35 -3.80 -0.34
N LEU A 180 -9.42 -4.75 -0.36
CA LEU A 180 -7.99 -4.47 -0.37
C LEU A 180 -7.57 -3.74 -1.64
N GLU A 181 -8.02 -4.21 -2.81
CA GLU A 181 -7.75 -3.56 -4.09
C GLU A 181 -8.21 -2.10 -4.11
N ASN A 182 -9.48 -1.85 -3.78
CA ASN A 182 -10.03 -0.49 -3.72
C ASN A 182 -9.24 0.41 -2.77
N ARG A 183 -8.76 -0.16 -1.65
CA ARG A 183 -7.92 0.59 -0.70
C ARG A 183 -6.55 0.89 -1.27
N VAL A 184 -5.90 -0.08 -1.93
CA VAL A 184 -4.60 0.10 -2.59
C VAL A 184 -4.73 1.16 -3.68
N LEU A 185 -5.72 1.07 -4.57
CA LEU A 185 -5.97 2.05 -5.62
C LEU A 185 -6.25 3.45 -5.05
N ALA A 186 -7.05 3.57 -3.99
CA ALA A 186 -7.29 4.86 -3.34
C ALA A 186 -6.01 5.43 -2.71
N MET A 187 -5.15 4.59 -2.11
CA MET A 187 -3.85 5.04 -1.60
C MET A 187 -2.91 5.48 -2.72
N ILE A 188 -2.97 4.81 -3.88
CA ILE A 188 -2.21 5.16 -5.07
C ILE A 188 -2.62 6.54 -5.60
N ASP A 189 -3.92 6.78 -5.69
CA ASP A 189 -4.52 8.05 -6.16
C ASP A 189 -4.19 9.23 -5.22
N ILE A 190 -4.37 9.05 -3.90
CA ILE A 190 -4.05 10.07 -2.89
C ILE A 190 -2.57 10.49 -2.94
N TRP A 191 -1.66 9.58 -3.28
CA TRP A 191 -0.23 9.86 -3.40
C TRP A 191 0.22 10.37 -4.76
N GLY A 192 -0.70 10.55 -5.72
CA GLY A 192 -0.40 11.11 -7.04
C GLY A 192 0.64 10.28 -7.80
N LEU A 193 0.48 8.95 -7.77
CA LEU A 193 1.43 8.03 -8.39
C LEU A 193 1.59 8.22 -9.91
N ASP A 194 0.50 8.58 -10.60
CA ASP A 194 0.51 8.85 -12.04
C ASP A 194 1.29 10.13 -12.40
N ASP A 195 1.27 11.14 -11.53
CA ASP A 195 1.82 12.47 -11.85
C ASP A 195 3.35 12.54 -11.60
N LEU A 196 3.90 11.66 -10.75
CA LEU A 196 5.33 11.62 -10.44
C LEU A 196 6.10 10.68 -11.38
N ASP A 197 5.54 9.52 -11.77
CA ASP A 197 6.18 8.63 -12.75
C ASP A 197 6.19 9.24 -14.17
N ALA A 198 5.20 10.09 -14.51
CA ALA A 198 5.22 10.85 -15.77
C ALA A 198 6.29 11.95 -15.77
N ARG A 199 6.56 12.55 -14.61
CA ARG A 199 7.60 13.56 -14.42
C ARG A 199 9.01 12.98 -14.41
N ASP A 200 9.22 11.81 -13.82
CA ASP A 200 10.52 11.14 -13.83
C ASP A 200 10.87 10.58 -15.23
N ARG A 201 9.91 10.00 -15.95
CA ARG A 201 10.12 9.54 -17.34
C ARG A 201 10.42 10.67 -18.31
N SER A 202 9.71 11.81 -18.20
CA SER A 202 9.99 12.99 -19.03
C SER A 202 11.31 13.69 -18.67
N ALA A 203 11.82 13.50 -17.45
CA ALA A 203 13.13 14.01 -17.04
C ALA A 203 14.29 13.12 -17.55
N GLU A 204 14.07 11.81 -17.69
CA GLU A 204 15.04 10.87 -18.29
C GLU A 204 15.11 11.01 -19.81
N GLU A 205 13.98 11.18 -20.51
CA GLU A 205 13.96 11.41 -21.97
C GLU A 205 14.61 12.74 -22.38
N ASN A 206 14.55 13.78 -21.54
CA ASN A 206 15.23 15.06 -21.81
C ASN A 206 16.73 15.03 -21.49
N ARG A 207 17.26 13.93 -20.94
CA ARG A 207 18.70 13.73 -20.66
C ARG A 207 19.39 12.79 -21.66
N ALA A 208 18.64 12.12 -22.52
CA ALA A 208 19.14 11.28 -23.62
C ALA A 208 19.28 12.08 -24.91
#